data_AF-A0A2R7S5Y7-F1
#
_entry.id   AF-A0A2R7S5Y7-F1
#
_cell.length_a   1.000
_cell.length_b   1.000
_cell.length_c   1.000
_cell.angle_alpha   90.00
_cell.angle_beta   90.00
_cell.angle_gamma   90.00
#
_symmetry.space_group_name_H-M   'P 1'
#
loop_
_entity.id
_entity.type
_entity.pdbx_description
1 polymer ?
#
loop_
_entity_poly.entity_id
_entity_poly.type
_entity_poly.pdbx_seq_one_letter_code
_entity_poly.pdbx_strand_id
1 'polypeptide(L)'
;MQTVRERWPERTGVWRFEASGEPGAIAARYRSTGGSHASPFVMVWLSPDGSQVLREAEWGSYPMTWLYDLHMALLLGDTGQAIVGWSGLAMTVLLITGLWAWWPRGRWAKALRFKREAVRSRRLRDIHKLAGLTGLPLLLMLAVTGVMLALPDESNAVLARTVGAPTTPPKLRASADAGTPVPLSAALATARAAFPVAQLAWVEAPGPGPGVMRVRVQQPSDPSHRFPHSFAYIDPTTGALLATRDRETFGAGDVVNNWLHPLHDGSVGGLGLR
;
A
#
# COMPACT_ATOMS: atom_id res chain seq x y z
N MET A 1 -17.15 -11.97 -10.60
CA MET A 1 -17.50 -10.64 -11.15
C MET A 1 -18.99 -10.47 -11.38
N GLN A 2 -19.65 -11.42 -12.06
CA GLN A 2 -21.09 -11.40 -12.28
C GLN A 2 -21.89 -11.27 -10.97
N THR A 3 -21.62 -12.14 -9.99
CA THR A 3 -22.27 -12.15 -8.66
C THR A 3 -22.31 -10.77 -7.98
N VAL A 4 -21.20 -10.03 -7.98
CA VAL A 4 -21.15 -8.71 -7.32
C VAL A 4 -21.87 -7.62 -8.13
N ARG A 5 -21.92 -7.76 -9.46
CA ARG A 5 -22.65 -6.82 -10.33
C ARG A 5 -24.16 -7.05 -10.27
N GLU A 6 -24.59 -8.29 -10.16
CA GLU A 6 -26.00 -8.65 -10.00
C GLU A 6 -26.53 -8.28 -8.62
N ARG A 7 -25.72 -8.47 -7.58
CA ARG A 7 -26.13 -8.17 -6.20
C ARG A 7 -26.09 -6.69 -5.86
N TRP A 8 -25.19 -5.93 -6.48
CA TRP A 8 -25.06 -4.48 -6.28
C TRP A 8 -24.99 -3.75 -7.64
N PRO A 9 -26.10 -3.72 -8.42
CA PRO A 9 -26.13 -3.08 -9.74
C PRO A 9 -25.87 -1.57 -9.69
N GLU A 10 -26.14 -0.92 -8.55
CA GLU A 10 -25.88 0.49 -8.30
C GLU A 10 -24.39 0.81 -8.12
N ARG A 11 -23.56 -0.20 -7.87
CA ARG A 11 -22.12 -0.05 -7.64
C ARG A 11 -21.34 -0.06 -8.96
N THR A 12 -21.42 1.06 -9.67
CA THR A 12 -20.81 1.27 -11.00
C THR A 12 -19.33 1.64 -10.98
N GLY A 13 -18.68 1.62 -9.81
CA GLY A 13 -17.26 1.83 -9.64
C GLY A 13 -16.38 0.59 -9.90
N VAL A 14 -15.18 0.61 -9.35
CA VAL A 14 -14.17 -0.44 -9.56
C VAL A 14 -14.30 -1.53 -8.50
N TRP A 15 -14.32 -2.79 -8.94
CA TRP A 15 -14.23 -3.94 -8.05
C TRP A 15 -12.83 -4.54 -8.09
N ARG A 16 -12.16 -4.61 -6.95
CA ARG A 16 -10.88 -5.31 -6.79
C ARG A 16 -11.13 -6.70 -6.22
N PHE A 17 -10.58 -7.75 -6.83
CA PHE A 17 -10.63 -9.13 -6.36
C PHE A 17 -9.21 -9.60 -6.02
N GLU A 18 -8.99 -10.07 -4.80
CA GLU A 18 -7.69 -10.53 -4.34
C GLU A 18 -7.46 -12.00 -4.65
N ALA A 19 -6.25 -12.32 -5.10
CA ALA A 19 -5.78 -13.68 -5.23
C ALA A 19 -4.88 -13.98 -4.03
N SER A 20 -5.38 -14.75 -3.08
CA SER A 20 -4.66 -15.14 -1.86
C SER A 20 -3.56 -16.17 -2.10
N GLY A 21 -3.55 -16.84 -3.27
CA GLY A 21 -2.70 -18.01 -3.54
C GLY A 21 -3.20 -19.29 -2.85
N GLU A 22 -3.96 -19.16 -1.76
CA GLU A 22 -4.57 -20.25 -1.02
C GLU A 22 -6.01 -20.54 -1.46
N PRO A 23 -6.44 -21.83 -1.47
CA PRO A 23 -7.84 -22.18 -1.65
C PRO A 23 -8.71 -21.54 -0.57
N GLY A 24 -9.82 -20.92 -0.96
CA GLY A 24 -10.74 -20.33 0.02
C GLY A 24 -11.58 -19.20 -0.54
N ALA A 25 -12.10 -18.40 0.38
CA ALA A 25 -12.97 -17.28 0.05
C ALA A 25 -12.21 -16.19 -0.74
N ILE A 26 -12.84 -15.67 -1.79
CA ILE A 26 -12.26 -14.59 -2.61
C ILE A 26 -12.66 -13.26 -1.98
N ALA A 27 -11.69 -12.55 -1.41
CA ALA A 27 -11.90 -11.20 -0.91
C ALA A 27 -12.02 -10.21 -2.08
N ALA A 28 -13.05 -9.37 -2.03
CA ALA A 28 -13.32 -8.33 -3.02
C ALA A 28 -13.62 -7.00 -2.32
N ARG A 29 -13.23 -5.89 -2.96
CA ARG A 29 -13.45 -4.54 -2.45
C ARG A 29 -14.05 -3.65 -3.53
N TYR A 30 -15.07 -2.88 -3.18
CA TYR A 30 -15.69 -1.92 -4.08
C TYR A 30 -15.18 -0.50 -3.84
N ARG A 31 -14.73 0.19 -4.88
CA ARG A 31 -14.37 1.61 -4.82
C ARG A 31 -15.27 2.43 -5.75
N SER A 32 -15.94 3.43 -5.19
CA SER A 32 -16.75 4.38 -5.97
C SER A 32 -15.87 5.22 -6.93
N THR A 33 -16.42 5.54 -8.10
CA THR A 33 -15.82 6.49 -9.04
C THR A 33 -15.82 7.90 -8.46
N GLY A 34 -14.63 8.51 -8.32
CA GLY A 34 -14.49 9.88 -7.82
C GLY A 34 -14.45 10.02 -6.29
N GLY A 35 -14.47 8.91 -5.54
CA GLY A 35 -14.25 8.94 -4.10
C GLY A 35 -12.80 9.29 -3.75
N SER A 36 -12.60 10.15 -2.74
CA SER A 36 -11.27 10.37 -2.15
C SER A 36 -10.73 9.08 -1.53
N HIS A 37 -9.45 9.06 -1.15
CA HIS A 37 -8.84 7.93 -0.42
C HIS A 37 -9.62 7.53 0.85
N ALA A 38 -10.43 8.44 1.39
CA ALA A 38 -11.27 8.26 2.57
C ALA A 38 -12.71 7.76 2.27
N SER A 39 -13.09 7.53 1.01
CA SER A 39 -14.44 7.04 0.72
C SER A 39 -14.60 5.60 1.22
N PRO A 40 -15.62 5.31 2.05
CA PRO A 40 -15.82 3.99 2.60
C PRO A 40 -15.99 3.01 1.46
N PHE A 41 -15.13 1.99 1.44
CA PHE A 41 -15.28 0.88 0.52
C PHE A 41 -15.93 -0.29 1.24
N VAL A 42 -16.69 -1.06 0.49
CA VAL A 42 -17.31 -2.27 1.03
C VAL A 42 -16.42 -3.44 0.70
N MET A 43 -16.17 -4.27 1.71
CA MET A 43 -15.49 -5.54 1.55
C MET A 43 -16.52 -6.65 1.50
N VAL A 44 -16.30 -7.55 0.54
CA VAL A 44 -17.14 -8.70 0.29
C VAL A 44 -16.23 -9.92 0.23
N TRP A 45 -16.63 -11.01 0.87
CA TRP A 45 -15.97 -12.30 0.74
C TRP A 45 -16.89 -13.23 -0.02
N LEU A 46 -16.41 -13.71 -1.16
CA LEU A 46 -17.14 -14.63 -2.03
C LEU A 46 -16.72 -16.07 -1.75
N SER A 47 -17.55 -17.03 -2.10
CA SER A 47 -17.18 -18.44 -2.14
C SER A 47 -16.00 -18.68 -3.10
N PRO A 48 -15.27 -19.82 -2.98
CA PRO A 48 -14.12 -20.12 -3.83
C PRO A 48 -14.44 -20.14 -5.34
N ASP A 49 -15.66 -20.51 -5.71
CA ASP A 49 -16.20 -20.48 -7.07
C ASP A 49 -16.78 -19.10 -7.46
N GLY A 50 -16.82 -18.16 -6.52
CA GLY A 50 -17.33 -16.81 -6.69
C GLY A 50 -18.85 -16.70 -6.81
N SER A 51 -19.60 -17.79 -6.63
CA SER A 51 -21.06 -17.84 -6.87
C SER A 51 -21.89 -17.28 -5.71
N GLN A 52 -21.36 -17.28 -4.49
CA GLN A 52 -22.06 -16.85 -3.28
C GLN A 52 -21.31 -15.76 -2.53
N VAL A 53 -22.05 -14.86 -1.86
CA VAL A 53 -21.49 -13.91 -0.90
C VAL A 53 -21.54 -14.55 0.49
N LEU A 54 -20.36 -14.80 1.06
CA LEU A 54 -20.20 -15.38 2.39
C LEU A 54 -20.26 -14.31 3.49
N ARG A 55 -19.71 -13.11 3.21
CA ARG A 55 -19.67 -12.00 4.16
C ARG A 55 -19.64 -10.66 3.43
N GLU A 56 -20.26 -9.66 4.03
CA GLU A 56 -20.16 -8.25 3.67
C GLU A 56 -19.78 -7.45 4.92
N ALA A 57 -18.89 -6.46 4.76
CA ALA A 57 -18.57 -5.52 5.81
C ALA A 57 -18.17 -4.17 5.21
N GLU A 58 -18.71 -3.09 5.77
CA GLU A 58 -18.26 -1.73 5.47
C GLU A 58 -16.89 -1.46 6.12
N TRP A 59 -16.00 -0.81 5.37
CA TRP A 59 -14.72 -0.36 5.93
C TRP A 59 -14.96 0.65 7.06
N GLY A 60 -14.21 0.49 8.15
CA GLY A 60 -14.34 1.32 9.36
C GLY A 60 -15.32 0.76 10.38
N SER A 61 -16.18 -0.19 10.01
CA SER A 61 -17.22 -0.71 10.92
C SER A 61 -16.70 -1.73 11.95
N TYR A 62 -15.49 -2.29 11.78
CA TYR A 62 -14.89 -3.24 12.70
C TYR A 62 -13.50 -2.80 13.20
N PRO A 63 -13.02 -3.32 14.35
CA PRO A 63 -11.91 -2.73 15.09
C PRO A 63 -10.64 -2.52 14.29
N MET A 64 -10.27 -3.47 13.42
CA MET A 64 -9.04 -3.38 12.63
C MET A 64 -9.08 -2.25 11.60
N THR A 65 -10.21 -2.07 10.90
CA THR A 65 -10.34 -1.00 9.90
C THR A 65 -10.54 0.36 10.55
N TRP A 66 -11.24 0.40 11.67
CA TRP A 66 -11.33 1.60 12.48
C TRP A 66 -9.95 2.06 12.97
N LEU A 67 -9.13 1.13 13.47
CA LEU A 67 -7.75 1.43 13.88
C LEU A 67 -6.90 1.91 12.71
N TYR A 68 -7.09 1.32 11.52
CA TYR A 68 -6.41 1.77 10.31
C TYR A 68 -6.77 3.20 9.95
N ASP A 69 -8.06 3.57 9.98
CA ASP A 69 -8.52 4.93 9.68
C ASP A 69 -8.06 5.94 10.75
N LEU A 70 -8.03 5.52 12.02
CA LEU A 70 -7.44 6.31 13.09
C LEU A 70 -5.94 6.55 12.84
N HIS A 71 -5.19 5.51 12.48
CA HIS A 71 -3.74 5.61 12.26
C HIS A 71 -3.38 6.45 11.04
N MET A 72 -4.07 6.24 9.92
CA MET A 72 -3.76 6.89 8.64
C MET A 72 -4.31 8.31 8.55
N ALA A 73 -5.45 8.57 9.18
CA ALA A 73 -6.22 9.79 8.94
C ALA A 73 -6.90 10.36 10.19
N LEU A 74 -6.63 9.85 11.40
CA LEU A 74 -7.24 10.31 12.66
C LEU A 74 -8.78 10.36 12.63
N LEU A 75 -9.41 9.56 11.76
CA LEU A 75 -10.86 9.62 11.49
C LEU A 75 -11.36 10.97 10.94
N LEU A 76 -10.46 11.82 10.42
CA LEU A 76 -10.74 13.16 9.89
C LEU A 76 -10.50 13.27 8.37
N GLY A 77 -10.46 12.12 7.67
CA GLY A 77 -10.22 12.06 6.23
C GLY A 77 -8.93 12.75 5.80
N ASP A 78 -8.98 13.46 4.68
CA ASP A 78 -7.80 14.11 4.07
C ASP A 78 -7.10 15.10 5.02
N THR A 79 -7.86 15.79 5.89
CA THR A 79 -7.28 16.71 6.89
C THR A 79 -6.46 15.96 7.93
N GLY A 80 -6.99 14.86 8.47
CA GLY A 80 -6.25 14.07 9.44
C GLY A 80 -5.06 13.34 8.83
N GLN A 81 -5.16 12.92 7.56
CA GLN A 81 -4.01 12.39 6.82
C GLN A 81 -2.88 13.43 6.74
N ALA A 82 -3.20 14.69 6.43
CA ALA A 82 -2.22 15.77 6.43
C ALA A 82 -1.60 16.00 7.82
N ILE A 83 -2.41 15.99 8.89
CA ILE A 83 -1.91 16.12 10.27
C ILE A 83 -0.93 14.98 10.61
N VAL A 84 -1.28 13.74 10.28
CA VAL A 84 -0.40 12.57 10.49
C VAL A 84 0.91 12.73 9.74
N GLY A 85 0.85 13.13 8.46
CA GLY A 85 2.02 13.36 7.63
C GLY A 85 2.98 14.41 8.18
N TRP A 86 2.48 15.60 8.52
CA TRP A 86 3.30 16.68 9.08
C TRP A 86 3.81 16.34 10.49
N SER A 87 3.03 15.61 11.30
CA SER A 87 3.49 15.09 12.59
C SER A 87 4.61 14.08 12.44
N GLY A 88 4.54 13.21 11.42
CA GLY A 88 5.62 12.30 11.04
C GLY A 88 6.90 13.02 10.63
N LEU A 89 6.77 14.16 9.93
CA LEU A 89 7.92 14.99 9.55
C LEU A 89 8.55 15.64 10.79
N ALA A 90 7.73 16.20 11.68
CA ALA A 90 8.19 16.74 12.95
C ALA A 90 8.90 15.66 13.79
N MET A 91 8.35 14.44 13.85
CA MET A 91 8.98 13.30 14.51
C MET A 91 10.34 12.97 13.89
N THR A 92 10.44 12.96 12.56
CA THR A 92 11.70 12.72 11.84
C THR A 92 12.76 13.76 12.23
N VAL A 93 12.40 15.05 12.27
CA VAL A 93 13.28 16.13 12.72
C VAL A 93 13.68 15.96 14.19
N LEU A 94 12.75 15.58 15.06
CA LEU A 94 13.02 15.32 16.48
C LEU A 94 13.98 14.15 16.68
N LEU A 95 13.87 13.08 15.89
CA LEU A 95 14.78 11.94 15.95
C LEU A 95 16.21 12.34 15.53
N ILE A 96 16.35 13.08 14.43
CA ILE A 96 17.65 13.57 13.93
C ILE A 96 18.29 14.55 14.93
N THR A 97 17.52 15.52 15.39
CA THR A 97 17.99 16.53 16.35
C THR A 97 18.27 15.90 17.73
N GLY A 98 17.50 14.90 18.14
CA GLY A 98 17.74 14.12 19.36
C GLY A 98 19.05 13.33 19.30
N LEU A 99 19.35 12.69 18.17
CA LEU A 99 20.65 12.03 17.94
C LEU A 99 21.79 13.05 18.00
N TRP A 100 21.63 14.19 17.33
CA TRP A 100 22.64 15.26 17.33
C TRP A 100 22.88 15.83 18.73
N ALA A 101 21.82 16.09 19.50
CA ALA A 101 21.91 16.59 20.86
C ALA A 101 22.55 15.58 21.82
N TRP A 102 22.27 14.28 21.63
CA TRP A 102 22.87 13.21 22.43
C TRP A 102 24.35 12.97 22.11
N TRP A 103 24.78 13.25 20.87
CA TRP A 103 26.06 12.79 20.32
C TRP A 103 27.22 12.92 21.32
N PRO A 104 27.93 11.81 21.63
CA PRO A 104 28.86 11.77 22.75
C PRO A 104 30.10 12.63 22.48
N ARG A 105 30.30 13.67 23.27
CA ARG A 105 31.51 14.53 23.26
C ARG A 105 32.70 13.94 24.02
N GLY A 106 32.59 12.69 24.48
CA GLY A 106 33.60 12.05 25.33
C GLY A 106 33.52 10.52 25.22
N ARG A 107 33.91 9.79 26.27
CA ARG A 107 33.97 8.33 26.23
C ARG A 107 32.58 7.70 26.02
N TRP A 108 32.43 6.94 24.94
CA TRP A 108 31.21 6.21 24.58
C TRP A 108 30.70 5.29 25.70
N ALA A 109 31.60 4.61 26.41
CA ALA A 109 31.25 3.77 27.57
C ALA A 109 30.50 4.55 28.67
N LYS A 110 30.82 5.83 28.88
CA LYS A 110 30.10 6.68 29.84
C LYS A 110 28.77 7.16 29.27
N ALA A 111 28.72 7.45 27.97
CA ALA A 111 27.51 7.90 27.29
C ALA A 111 26.42 6.81 27.24
N LEU A 112 26.81 5.56 27.04
CA LEU A 112 25.91 4.40 26.95
C LEU A 112 25.63 3.74 28.31
N ARG A 113 26.25 4.20 29.40
CA ARG A 113 26.02 3.61 30.73
C ARG A 113 24.57 3.77 31.18
N PHE A 114 23.98 2.67 31.65
CA PHE A 114 22.73 2.65 32.41
C PHE A 114 23.03 2.61 33.91
N LYS A 115 22.38 3.47 34.70
CA LYS A 115 22.49 3.46 36.17
C LYS A 115 21.16 3.03 36.80
N ARG A 116 21.05 1.75 37.17
CA ARG A 116 19.81 1.15 37.70
C ARG A 116 19.34 1.78 39.01
N GLU A 117 20.28 2.11 39.89
CA GLU A 117 20.03 2.68 41.23
C GLU A 117 20.04 4.21 41.27
N ALA A 118 19.95 4.87 40.12
CA ALA A 118 19.87 6.33 40.08
C ALA A 118 18.48 6.85 40.47
N VAL A 119 18.42 8.11 40.92
CA VAL A 119 17.16 8.84 41.12
C VAL A 119 16.28 8.77 39.87
N ARG A 120 14.95 8.75 40.06
CA ARG A 120 13.96 8.46 38.99
C ARG A 120 14.17 9.29 37.73
N SER A 121 14.41 10.59 37.85
CA SER A 121 14.65 11.49 36.70
C SER A 121 15.89 11.10 35.88
N ARG A 122 16.96 10.66 36.54
CA ARG A 122 18.18 10.18 35.88
C ARG A 122 17.92 8.84 35.19
N ARG A 123 17.21 7.93 35.86
CA ARG A 123 16.87 6.61 35.31
C ARG A 123 16.00 6.72 34.06
N LEU A 124 14.94 7.53 34.10
CA LEU A 124 14.07 7.79 32.94
C LEU A 124 14.83 8.39 31.77
N ARG A 125 15.76 9.31 32.02
CA ARG A 125 16.64 9.86 30.98
C ARG A 125 17.53 8.80 30.36
N ASP A 126 18.15 7.94 31.19
CA ASP A 126 18.99 6.87 30.67
C ASP A 126 18.16 5.83 29.89
N ILE A 127 16.91 5.54 30.29
CA ILE A 127 15.96 4.70 29.52
C ILE A 127 15.62 5.37 28.18
N HIS A 128 15.16 6.62 28.18
CA HIS A 128 14.77 7.34 26.96
C HIS A 128 15.93 7.41 25.96
N LYS A 129 17.13 7.74 26.45
CA LYS A 129 18.37 7.76 25.65
C LYS A 129 18.66 6.39 25.05
N LEU A 130 18.68 5.33 25.85
CA LEU A 130 19.06 3.99 25.37
C LEU A 130 18.00 3.43 24.43
N ALA A 131 16.72 3.50 24.80
CA ALA A 131 15.61 3.07 23.94
C ALA A 131 15.57 3.86 22.62
N GLY A 132 15.78 5.18 22.70
CA GLY A 132 15.88 6.05 21.54
C GLY A 132 17.01 5.63 20.61
N LEU A 133 18.21 5.38 21.12
CA LEU A 133 19.36 4.97 20.31
C LEU A 133 19.20 3.57 19.70
N THR A 134 18.72 2.61 20.48
CA THR A 134 18.51 1.25 19.99
C THR A 134 17.37 1.21 18.97
N GLY A 135 16.32 2.00 19.18
CA GLY A 135 15.17 2.08 18.29
C GLY A 135 15.34 3.05 17.14
N LEU A 136 16.36 3.91 17.14
CA LEU A 136 16.50 5.01 16.18
C LEU A 136 16.43 4.55 14.72
N PRO A 137 17.16 3.51 14.26
CA PRO A 137 17.10 3.11 12.86
C PRO A 137 15.69 2.71 12.44
N LEU A 138 15.00 1.92 13.28
CA LEU A 138 13.63 1.46 13.04
C LEU A 138 12.64 2.63 13.07
N LEU A 139 12.70 3.48 14.10
CA LEU A 139 11.80 4.63 14.25
C LEU A 139 12.00 5.65 13.13
N LEU A 140 13.24 5.90 12.71
CA LEU A 140 13.54 6.80 11.61
C LEU A 140 13.01 6.25 10.28
N MET A 141 13.20 4.95 10.02
CA MET A 141 12.64 4.29 8.85
C MET A 141 11.11 4.36 8.83
N LEU A 142 10.44 4.04 9.94
CA LEU A 142 8.98 4.10 10.05
C LEU A 142 8.46 5.54 9.91
N ALA A 143 9.13 6.52 10.51
CA ALA A 143 8.74 7.92 10.41
C ALA A 143 8.89 8.45 8.98
N VAL A 144 10.03 8.22 8.33
CA VAL A 144 10.28 8.66 6.95
C VAL A 144 9.30 7.99 5.98
N THR A 145 9.14 6.67 6.06
CA THR A 145 8.18 5.96 5.20
C THR A 145 6.73 6.40 5.48
N GLY A 146 6.37 6.65 6.73
CA GLY A 146 5.06 7.17 7.12
C GLY A 146 4.77 8.55 6.55
N VAL A 147 5.74 9.47 6.59
CA VAL A 147 5.65 10.78 5.92
C VAL A 147 5.43 10.58 4.43
N MET A 148 6.20 9.70 3.79
CA MET A 148 6.09 9.48 2.35
C MET A 148 4.76 8.87 1.92
N LEU A 149 4.14 8.05 2.77
CA LEU A 149 2.82 7.48 2.52
C LEU A 149 1.69 8.47 2.79
N ALA A 150 1.83 9.33 3.81
CA ALA A 150 0.80 10.31 4.17
C ALA A 150 0.85 11.58 3.30
N LEU A 151 2.02 11.98 2.82
CA LEU A 151 2.28 13.16 1.98
C LEU A 151 2.92 12.74 0.63
N PRO A 152 2.18 11.99 -0.22
CA PRO A 152 2.75 11.40 -1.43
C PRO A 152 3.17 12.45 -2.46
N ASP A 153 2.44 13.56 -2.60
CA ASP A 153 2.75 14.58 -3.60
C ASP A 153 4.03 15.35 -3.25
N GLU A 154 4.17 15.76 -1.99
CA GLU A 154 5.36 16.40 -1.45
C GLU A 154 6.57 15.46 -1.57
N SER A 155 6.38 14.19 -1.22
CA SER A 155 7.44 13.19 -1.26
C SER A 155 7.87 12.88 -2.68
N ASN A 156 6.93 12.73 -3.61
CA ASN A 156 7.24 12.55 -5.03
C ASN A 156 7.96 13.76 -5.62
N ALA A 157 7.60 14.98 -5.19
CA ALA A 157 8.29 16.20 -5.61
C ALA A 157 9.75 16.27 -5.11
N VAL A 158 10.04 15.71 -3.92
CA VAL A 158 11.41 15.56 -3.42
C VAL A 158 12.15 14.46 -4.18
N LEU A 159 11.51 13.30 -4.42
CA LEU A 159 12.11 12.20 -5.19
C LEU A 159 12.48 12.65 -6.61
N ALA A 160 11.59 13.39 -7.28
CA ALA A 160 11.82 13.94 -8.61
C ALA A 160 13.10 14.78 -8.72
N ARG A 161 13.49 15.47 -7.65
CA ARG A 161 14.68 16.32 -7.61
C ARG A 161 15.94 15.61 -7.11
N THR A 162 15.81 14.41 -6.55
CA THR A 162 16.92 13.70 -5.89
C THR A 162 17.29 12.42 -6.62
N VAL A 163 16.37 11.47 -6.72
CA VAL A 163 16.60 10.12 -7.26
C VAL A 163 15.82 9.85 -8.56
N GLY A 164 14.92 10.75 -8.95
CA GLY A 164 14.06 10.62 -10.12
C GLY A 164 12.59 10.53 -9.76
N ALA A 165 11.73 11.02 -10.67
CA ALA A 165 10.30 11.05 -10.44
C ALA A 165 9.72 9.64 -10.53
N PRO A 166 8.89 9.20 -9.55
CA PRO A 166 8.12 7.97 -9.70
C PRO A 166 7.20 8.05 -10.92
N THR A 167 7.10 6.97 -11.67
CA THR A 167 6.31 6.90 -12.89
C THR A 167 4.82 7.02 -12.56
N THR A 168 4.14 7.95 -13.22
CA THR A 168 2.68 8.11 -13.09
C THR A 168 1.97 7.01 -13.87
N PRO A 169 0.91 6.37 -13.33
CA PRO A 169 0.13 5.40 -14.09
C PRO A 169 -0.39 5.97 -15.41
N PRO A 170 -0.37 5.19 -16.51
CA PRO A 170 -0.85 5.68 -17.79
C PRO A 170 -2.37 5.94 -17.74
N LYS A 171 -2.81 7.05 -18.36
CA LYS A 171 -4.23 7.35 -18.54
C LYS A 171 -4.75 6.59 -19.76
N LEU A 172 -5.29 5.41 -19.53
CA LEU A 172 -5.81 4.53 -20.59
C LEU A 172 -7.33 4.54 -20.61
N ARG A 173 -7.90 4.24 -21.78
CA ARG A 173 -9.32 3.99 -21.98
C ARG A 173 -9.48 2.68 -22.74
N ALA A 174 -10.49 1.90 -22.35
CA ALA A 174 -10.90 0.74 -23.13
C ALA A 174 -11.53 1.18 -24.44
N SER A 175 -11.48 0.29 -25.43
CA SER A 175 -12.21 0.43 -26.68
C SER A 175 -13.69 0.60 -26.38
N ALA A 176 -14.35 1.50 -27.10
CA ALA A 176 -15.77 1.77 -26.94
C ALA A 176 -16.67 0.68 -27.57
N ASP A 177 -16.10 -0.45 -27.98
CA ASP A 177 -16.82 -1.50 -28.67
C ASP A 177 -17.90 -2.07 -27.74
N ALA A 178 -19.14 -2.04 -28.21
CA ALA A 178 -20.33 -2.54 -27.52
C ALA A 178 -20.39 -4.07 -27.46
N GLY A 179 -19.24 -4.74 -27.50
CA GLY A 179 -19.12 -6.19 -27.43
C GLY A 179 -19.32 -6.71 -26.01
N THR A 180 -19.71 -7.98 -25.91
CA THR A 180 -19.70 -8.71 -24.64
C THR A 180 -18.28 -8.71 -24.07
N PRO A 181 -18.06 -8.28 -22.81
CA PRO A 181 -16.74 -8.32 -22.20
C PRO A 181 -16.10 -9.71 -22.30
N VAL A 182 -14.80 -9.77 -22.53
CA VAL A 182 -14.07 -11.05 -22.56
C VAL A 182 -14.20 -11.76 -21.22
N PRO A 183 -14.21 -13.10 -21.20
CA PRO A 183 -14.15 -13.83 -19.95
C PRO A 183 -12.89 -13.45 -19.19
N LEU A 184 -12.99 -13.37 -17.85
CA LEU A 184 -11.85 -13.02 -16.98
C LEU A 184 -10.64 -13.93 -17.23
N SER A 185 -10.86 -15.20 -17.53
CA SER A 185 -9.80 -16.16 -17.86
C SER A 185 -8.98 -15.74 -19.07
N ALA A 186 -9.58 -15.12 -20.09
CA ALA A 186 -8.86 -14.62 -21.26
C ALA A 186 -7.98 -13.42 -20.89
N ALA A 187 -8.51 -12.47 -20.11
CA ALA A 187 -7.71 -11.34 -19.61
C ALA A 187 -6.56 -11.81 -18.71
N LEU A 188 -6.80 -12.79 -17.83
CA LEU A 188 -5.74 -13.38 -17.00
C LEU A 188 -4.69 -14.13 -17.83
N ALA A 189 -5.08 -14.79 -18.92
CA ALA A 189 -4.14 -15.40 -19.86
C ALA A 189 -3.25 -14.35 -20.54
N THR A 190 -3.83 -13.22 -20.98
CA THR A 190 -3.06 -12.08 -21.50
C THR A 190 -2.07 -11.53 -20.47
N ALA A 191 -2.51 -11.35 -19.21
CA ALA A 191 -1.62 -10.89 -18.13
C ALA A 191 -0.47 -11.89 -17.86
N ARG A 192 -0.78 -13.19 -17.86
CA ARG A 192 0.22 -14.25 -17.65
C ARG A 192 1.21 -14.34 -18.80
N ALA A 193 0.78 -14.10 -20.04
CA ALA A 193 1.68 -14.02 -21.19
C ALA A 193 2.63 -12.83 -21.08
N ALA A 194 2.15 -11.68 -20.58
CA ALA A 194 2.98 -10.49 -20.34
C ALA A 194 3.97 -10.67 -19.16
N PHE A 195 3.58 -11.45 -18.14
CA PHE A 195 4.41 -11.71 -16.95
C PHE A 195 4.48 -13.22 -16.63
N PRO A 196 5.28 -14.01 -17.36
CA PRO A 196 5.26 -15.47 -17.29
C PRO A 196 5.62 -16.07 -15.93
N VAL A 197 6.48 -15.38 -15.16
CA VAL A 197 7.00 -15.84 -13.87
C VAL A 197 6.30 -15.16 -12.67
N ALA A 198 5.36 -14.26 -12.92
CA ALA A 198 4.70 -13.50 -11.87
C ALA A 198 3.50 -14.24 -11.30
N GLN A 199 3.23 -14.00 -10.01
CA GLN A 199 2.03 -14.50 -9.33
C GLN A 199 0.91 -13.45 -9.40
N LEU A 200 -0.34 -13.90 -9.54
CA LEU A 200 -1.48 -12.98 -9.49
C LEU A 200 -1.65 -12.44 -8.06
N ALA A 201 -1.74 -11.11 -7.92
CA ALA A 201 -2.00 -10.48 -6.62
C ALA A 201 -3.46 -10.03 -6.51
N TRP A 202 -3.94 -9.24 -7.48
CA TRP A 202 -5.36 -8.90 -7.56
C TRP A 202 -5.76 -8.43 -8.95
N VAL A 203 -7.07 -8.50 -9.23
CA VAL A 203 -7.68 -7.99 -10.45
C VAL A 203 -8.62 -6.85 -10.11
N GLU A 204 -8.46 -5.72 -10.77
CA GLU A 204 -9.41 -4.61 -10.73
C GLU A 204 -10.28 -4.63 -11.99
N ALA A 205 -11.55 -4.98 -11.79
CA ALA A 205 -12.58 -4.91 -12.80
C ALA A 205 -13.17 -3.49 -12.85
N PRO A 206 -13.17 -2.84 -14.02
CA PRO A 206 -13.85 -1.57 -14.17
C PRO A 206 -15.37 -1.79 -14.04
N GLY A 207 -16.04 -0.73 -13.60
CA GLY A 207 -17.48 -0.62 -13.75
C GLY A 207 -17.89 -0.38 -15.21
N PRO A 208 -19.17 -0.12 -15.47
CA PRO A 208 -19.65 0.23 -16.80
C PRO A 208 -18.93 1.45 -17.39
N GLY A 209 -18.66 1.43 -18.70
CA GLY A 209 -18.00 2.52 -19.43
C GLY A 209 -16.58 2.18 -19.91
N PRO A 210 -15.78 3.19 -20.33
CA PRO A 210 -14.49 2.99 -21.01
C PRO A 210 -13.34 2.64 -20.04
N GLY A 211 -13.65 1.98 -18.93
CA GLY A 211 -12.68 1.61 -17.91
C GLY A 211 -11.80 0.44 -18.37
N VAL A 212 -10.55 0.41 -17.90
CA VAL A 212 -9.57 -0.63 -18.24
C VAL A 212 -9.50 -1.65 -17.11
N MET A 213 -9.38 -2.94 -17.46
CA MET A 213 -9.08 -3.98 -16.47
C MET A 213 -7.61 -3.89 -16.06
N ARG A 214 -7.35 -3.82 -14.76
CA ARG A 214 -5.98 -3.76 -14.24
C ARG A 214 -5.67 -5.02 -13.46
N VAL A 215 -4.75 -5.83 -13.99
CA VAL A 215 -4.26 -7.03 -13.32
C VAL A 215 -2.95 -6.68 -12.64
N ARG A 216 -2.92 -6.72 -11.30
CA ARG A 216 -1.71 -6.52 -10.52
C ARG A 216 -1.07 -7.87 -10.26
N VAL A 217 0.21 -7.96 -10.57
CA VAL A 217 0.99 -9.18 -10.43
C VAL A 217 2.20 -8.92 -9.55
N GLN A 218 2.66 -9.98 -8.89
CA GLN A 218 3.85 -10.02 -8.09
C GLN A 218 4.98 -10.66 -8.87
N GLN A 219 6.05 -9.92 -9.09
CA GLN A 219 7.27 -10.49 -9.64
C GLN A 219 8.17 -11.03 -8.52
N PRO A 220 9.05 -11.99 -8.81
CA PRO A 220 9.93 -12.59 -7.80
C PRO A 220 10.79 -11.57 -7.04
N SER A 221 11.14 -10.45 -7.67
CA SER A 221 11.92 -9.38 -7.02
C SER A 221 11.06 -8.46 -6.13
N ASP A 222 9.72 -8.55 -6.17
CA ASP A 222 8.79 -8.25 -5.06
C ASP A 222 9.34 -7.94 -3.66
N PRO A 223 9.40 -6.71 -3.09
CA PRO A 223 9.75 -6.59 -1.66
C PRO A 223 8.70 -7.25 -0.75
N SER A 224 7.45 -7.30 -1.20
CA SER A 224 6.31 -7.85 -0.47
C SER A 224 5.27 -8.44 -1.42
N HIS A 225 4.68 -9.56 -1.01
CA HIS A 225 3.51 -10.16 -1.66
C HIS A 225 2.25 -9.30 -1.51
N ARG A 226 2.19 -8.45 -0.47
CA ARG A 226 0.99 -7.68 -0.14
C ARG A 226 0.82 -6.45 -1.03
N PHE A 227 1.93 -5.85 -1.46
CA PHE A 227 1.94 -4.61 -2.24
C PHE A 227 2.93 -4.68 -3.42
N PRO A 228 2.79 -5.61 -4.38
CA PRO A 228 3.72 -5.73 -5.50
C PRO A 228 3.49 -4.66 -6.58
N HIS A 229 4.47 -4.05 -7.24
CA HIS A 229 4.18 -2.89 -8.14
C HIS A 229 4.14 -3.20 -9.65
N SER A 230 3.89 -4.45 -10.06
CA SER A 230 3.72 -4.77 -11.48
C SER A 230 2.25 -4.85 -11.91
N PHE A 231 1.94 -4.30 -13.09
CA PHE A 231 0.57 -4.21 -13.60
C PHE A 231 0.50 -4.52 -15.10
N ALA A 232 -0.50 -5.31 -15.50
CA ALA A 232 -0.97 -5.40 -16.87
C ALA A 232 -2.29 -4.64 -17.00
N TYR A 233 -2.38 -3.75 -17.99
CA TYR A 233 -3.57 -2.99 -18.33
C TYR A 233 -4.22 -3.63 -19.55
N ILE A 234 -5.45 -4.10 -19.40
CA ILE A 234 -6.12 -4.95 -20.38
C ILE A 234 -7.45 -4.34 -20.76
N ASP A 235 -7.73 -4.31 -22.06
CA ASP A 235 -9.03 -3.94 -22.57
C ASP A 235 -10.07 -5.01 -22.17
N PRO A 236 -11.11 -4.67 -21.38
CA PRO A 236 -12.11 -5.64 -20.93
C PRO A 236 -13.03 -6.14 -22.06
N THR A 237 -13.07 -5.48 -23.21
CA THR A 237 -13.94 -5.85 -24.35
C THR A 237 -13.21 -6.71 -25.37
N THR A 238 -11.95 -6.41 -25.66
CA THR A 238 -11.15 -7.14 -26.66
C THR A 238 -10.17 -8.15 -26.03
N GLY A 239 -9.85 -8.00 -24.75
CA GLY A 239 -8.81 -8.78 -24.07
C GLY A 239 -7.38 -8.38 -24.44
N ALA A 240 -7.21 -7.31 -25.22
CA ALA A 240 -5.91 -6.82 -25.66
C ALA A 240 -5.11 -6.20 -24.52
N LEU A 241 -3.79 -6.42 -24.52
CA LEU A 241 -2.87 -5.75 -23.62
C LEU A 241 -2.65 -4.31 -24.11
N LEU A 242 -3.07 -3.33 -23.30
CA LEU A 242 -2.95 -1.91 -23.61
C LEU A 242 -1.62 -1.33 -23.13
N ALA A 243 -1.15 -1.75 -21.97
CA ALA A 243 0.14 -1.33 -21.41
C ALA A 243 0.60 -2.30 -20.32
N THR A 244 1.88 -2.20 -19.97
CA THR A 244 2.45 -2.81 -18.78
C THR A 244 3.12 -1.74 -17.91
N ARG A 245 3.19 -2.00 -16.62
CA ARG A 245 4.11 -1.36 -15.70
C ARG A 245 4.88 -2.48 -15.02
N ASP A 246 6.15 -2.59 -15.36
CA ASP A 246 7.01 -3.69 -14.94
C ASP A 246 8.03 -3.18 -13.93
N ARG A 247 8.07 -3.80 -12.75
CA ARG A 247 9.03 -3.42 -11.71
C ARG A 247 10.49 -3.64 -12.06
N GLU A 248 10.80 -4.56 -12.97
CA GLU A 248 12.16 -4.82 -13.45
C GLU A 248 12.68 -3.66 -14.32
N THR A 249 11.77 -2.79 -14.76
CA THR A 249 12.08 -1.59 -15.57
C THR A 249 12.01 -0.29 -14.77
N PHE A 250 11.87 -0.36 -13.44
CA PHE A 250 11.68 0.81 -12.60
C PHE A 250 12.91 1.71 -12.54
N GLY A 251 12.66 3.02 -12.63
CA GLY A 251 13.63 4.03 -12.22
C GLY A 251 13.80 4.06 -10.70
N ALA A 252 14.85 4.73 -10.21
CA ALA A 252 15.16 4.75 -8.78
C ALA A 252 14.02 5.34 -7.91
N GLY A 253 13.30 6.35 -8.41
CA GLY A 253 12.10 6.88 -7.72
C GLY A 253 10.99 5.85 -7.58
N ASP A 254 10.75 5.04 -8.61
CA ASP A 254 9.79 3.94 -8.56
C ASP A 254 10.21 2.83 -7.59
N VAL A 255 11.52 2.52 -7.54
CA VAL A 255 12.07 1.57 -6.57
C VAL A 255 11.81 2.05 -5.15
N VAL A 256 12.13 3.31 -4.84
CA VAL A 256 11.87 3.88 -3.51
C VAL A 256 10.38 3.80 -3.19
N ASN A 257 9.50 4.18 -4.12
CA ASN A 257 8.05 4.11 -3.93
C ASN A 257 7.55 2.67 -3.64
N ASN A 258 8.08 1.68 -4.36
CA ASN A 258 7.72 0.26 -4.18
C ASN A 258 8.10 -0.27 -2.78
N TRP A 259 9.16 0.26 -2.17
CA TRP A 259 9.62 -0.16 -0.85
C TRP A 259 8.89 0.50 0.33
N LEU A 260 8.15 1.60 0.11
CA LEU A 260 7.54 2.37 1.20
C LEU A 260 6.58 1.53 2.06
N HIS A 261 5.58 0.91 1.43
CA HIS A 261 4.61 0.08 2.15
C HIS A 261 5.27 -1.11 2.86
N PRO A 262 6.07 -1.95 2.19
CA PRO A 262 6.76 -3.08 2.82
C PRO A 262 7.58 -2.70 4.06
N LEU A 263 8.36 -1.60 3.97
CA LEU A 263 9.17 -1.15 5.10
C LEU A 263 8.32 -0.62 6.24
N HIS A 264 7.23 0.08 5.94
CA HIS A 264 6.38 0.70 6.96
C HIS A 264 5.51 -0.33 7.70
N ASP A 265 4.93 -1.30 6.99
CA ASP A 265 4.02 -2.29 7.57
C ASP A 265 4.71 -3.60 7.97
N GLY A 266 6.02 -3.69 7.76
CA GLY A 266 6.83 -4.87 8.07
C GLY A 266 6.59 -6.07 7.15
N SER A 267 5.92 -5.89 6.01
CA SER A 267 5.64 -7.00 5.07
C SER A 267 6.81 -7.38 4.16
N VAL A 268 8.01 -6.83 4.40
CA VAL A 268 9.24 -7.21 3.69
C VAL A 268 9.48 -8.72 3.83
N GLY A 269 9.85 -9.40 2.74
CA GLY A 269 10.38 -10.77 2.81
C GLY A 269 9.36 -11.88 3.12
N GLY A 270 8.06 -11.57 3.19
CA GLY A 270 6.99 -12.56 3.33
C GLY A 270 6.75 -13.04 4.77
N LEU A 271 6.21 -14.26 4.92
CA LEU A 271 5.69 -14.81 6.19
C LEU A 271 6.75 -14.97 7.30
N GLY A 272 8.04 -15.04 6.97
CA GLY A 272 9.12 -15.22 7.96
C GLY A 272 9.37 -14.02 8.88
N LEU A 273 8.79 -12.86 8.55
CA LEU A 273 8.84 -11.62 9.33
C LEU A 273 7.45 -11.19 9.85
N ARG A 274 6.41 -12.03 9.67
CA ARG A 274 5.04 -11.78 10.14
C ARG A 274 4.75 -12.43 11.49
#